data_AF-A0A9E1SCI0-F1
#
_entry.id   AF-A0A9E1SCI0-F1
#
_cell.length_a   1.000
_cell.length_b   1.000
_cell.length_c   1.000
_cell.angle_alpha   90.00
_cell.angle_beta   90.00
_cell.angle_gamma   90.00
#
_symmetry.space_group_name_H-M   'P 1'
#
loop_
_entity.id
_entity.type
_entity.pdbx_description
1 polymer ?
#
loop_
_entity_poly.entity_id
_entity_poly.type
_entity_poly.pdbx_seq_one_letter_code
_entity_poly.pdbx_strand_id
1 'polypeptide(L)' 'MKLPLSFVLIVTSSLSAKDEVDFNTQIKSLLSNRCIACHGPDEENREAGLRLDT' A
#
# COMPACT_ATOMS: atom_id res chain seq x y z
N MET A 1 -39.95 6.63 33.31
CA MET A 1 -39.38 5.82 32.22
C MET A 1 -37.88 6.09 32.19
N LYS A 2 -37.09 5.30 32.94
CA LYS A 2 -35.64 5.49 33.12
C LYS A 2 -34.96 4.47 32.22
N LEU A 3 -34.42 4.93 31.09
CA LEU A 3 -33.71 4.07 30.14
C LEU A 3 -32.48 3.46 30.85
N PRO A 4 -32.24 2.14 30.80
CA PRO A 4 -31.14 1.53 31.53
C PRO A 4 -29.80 2.00 30.95
N LEU A 5 -28.91 2.42 31.84
CA LEU A 5 -27.54 2.89 31.58
C LEU A 5 -26.70 1.89 30.74
N SER A 6 -27.16 0.64 30.60
CA SER A 6 -26.56 -0.40 29.76
C SER A 6 -26.69 -0.19 28.25
N PHE A 7 -27.51 0.74 27.75
CA PHE A 7 -27.68 0.92 26.30
C PHE A 7 -26.58 1.77 25.62
N VAL A 8 -25.64 2.33 26.39
CA VAL A 8 -24.64 3.30 25.87
C VAL A 8 -23.33 2.62 25.38
N LEU A 9 -23.16 1.31 25.54
CA LEU A 9 -21.84 0.66 25.37
C LEU A 9 -21.56 0.01 23.98
N ILE A 10 -22.36 0.25 22.94
CA ILE A 10 -22.19 -0.44 21.63
C ILE A 10 -21.51 0.44 20.56
N VAL A 11 -21.10 1.67 20.89
CA VAL A 11 -20.53 2.60 19.89
C VAL A 11 -19.08 2.96 20.21
N THR A 12 -18.23 1.96 20.44
CA THR A 12 -16.78 2.16 20.44
C THR A 12 -16.21 1.79 19.06
N SER A 13 -16.31 2.76 18.17
CA SER A 13 -15.40 3.08 17.06
C SER A 13 -14.61 1.92 16.44
N SER A 14 -15.00 1.49 15.24
CA SER A 14 -14.09 0.79 14.31
C SER A 14 -13.01 1.78 13.84
N LEU A 15 -11.92 1.88 14.59
CA LEU A 15 -10.74 2.61 14.15
C LEU A 15 -10.00 1.75 13.12
N SER A 16 -10.42 1.84 11.85
CA SER A 16 -9.67 1.27 10.74
C SER A 16 -8.45 2.15 10.53
N ALA A 17 -7.32 1.75 11.11
CA ALA A 17 -6.03 2.25 10.65
C ALA A 17 -5.92 1.88 9.17
N LYS A 18 -5.64 2.86 8.31
CA LYS A 18 -5.34 2.59 6.91
C LYS A 18 -4.08 1.75 6.89
N ASP A 19 -4.13 0.56 6.30
CA ASP A 19 -2.93 -0.28 6.17
C ASP A 19 -1.85 0.53 5.48
N GLU A 20 -0.65 0.53 6.08
CA GLU A 20 0.51 1.20 5.50
C GLU A 20 0.87 0.51 4.18
N VAL A 21 1.18 1.30 3.16
CA VAL A 21 1.63 0.75 1.89
C VAL A 21 3.04 0.21 2.08
N ASP A 22 3.17 -1.12 2.04
CA ASP A 22 4.44 -1.82 2.12
C ASP A 22 5.00 -2.01 0.70
N PHE A 23 6.13 -1.36 0.43
CA PHE A 23 6.77 -1.40 -0.88
C PHE A 23 7.14 -2.82 -1.31
N ASN A 24 7.69 -3.64 -0.41
CA ASN A 24 8.26 -4.94 -0.74
C ASN A 24 7.19 -5.95 -1.14
N THR A 25 6.03 -5.90 -0.49
CA THR A 25 4.93 -6.86 -0.68
C THR A 25 3.92 -6.36 -1.72
N GLN A 26 3.71 -5.04 -1.81
CA GLN A 26 2.63 -4.49 -2.64
C GLN A 26 3.14 -3.86 -3.95
N ILE A 27 4.31 -3.21 -3.95
CA ILE A 27 4.78 -2.40 -5.10
C ILE A 27 5.86 -3.11 -5.91
N LYS A 28 6.84 -3.72 -5.24
CA LYS A 28 8.02 -4.32 -5.87
C LYS A 28 7.64 -5.36 -6.94
N SER A 29 6.68 -6.24 -6.64
CA SER A 29 6.22 -7.26 -7.59
C SER A 29 5.60 -6.65 -8.85
N LEU A 30 4.86 -5.54 -8.71
CA LEU A 30 4.26 -4.84 -9.85
C LEU A 30 5.34 -4.24 -10.76
N LEU A 31 6.35 -3.60 -10.18
CA LEU A 31 7.47 -3.01 -10.93
C LEU A 31 8.32 -4.09 -11.60
N SER A 32 8.67 -5.16 -10.88
CA SER A 32 9.44 -6.28 -11.42
C SER A 32 8.73 -6.95 -12.61
N ASN A 33 7.41 -7.10 -12.55
CA ASN A 33 6.66 -7.80 -13.60
C ASN A 33 6.39 -6.93 -14.85
N ARG A 34 6.39 -5.60 -14.73
CA ARG A 34 5.90 -4.73 -15.81
C ARG A 34 6.86 -3.62 -16.24
N CYS A 35 7.83 -3.25 -15.41
CA CYS A 35 8.58 -2.01 -15.60
C CYS A 35 10.09 -2.23 -15.60
N ILE A 36 10.62 -3.10 -14.73
CA ILE A 36 12.07 -3.28 -14.54
C ILE A 36 12.78 -3.79 -15.80
N ALA A 37 12.09 -4.50 -16.69
CA ALA A 37 12.69 -4.97 -17.95
C ALA A 37 13.24 -3.83 -18.81
N CYS A 38 12.53 -2.69 -18.88
CA CYS A 38 12.92 -1.51 -19.67
C CYS A 38 13.39 -0.32 -18.81
N HIS A 39 13.11 -0.32 -17.50
CA HIS A 39 13.45 0.79 -16.60
C HIS A 39 14.24 0.30 -15.38
N GLY A 40 15.04 -0.75 -15.56
CA GLY A 40 15.80 -1.40 -14.51
C GLY A 40 17.29 -1.02 -14.48
N PRO A 41 18.12 -1.88 -13.89
CA PRO A 41 19.52 -1.59 -13.67
C PRO A 41 20.38 -1.62 -14.93
N ASP A 42 19.89 -2.28 -15.97
CA ASP A 42 20.56 -2.41 -17.25
C ASP A 42 20.53 -1.07 -18.00
N GLU A 43 21.70 -0.46 -18.15
CA GLU A 43 21.89 0.83 -18.82
C GLU A 43 21.55 0.78 -20.31
N GLU A 44 21.83 -0.35 -20.98
CA GLU A 44 21.65 -0.48 -22.43
C GLU A 44 20.17 -0.60 -22.81
N ASN A 45 19.39 -1.26 -21.96
CA ASN A 45 17.95 -1.47 -22.16
C ASN A 45 17.09 -0.40 -21.48
N ARG A 46 17.69 0.65 -20.91
CA ARG A 46 16.94 1.66 -20.16
C ARG A 46 16.28 2.70 -21.07
N GLU A 47 14.96 2.73 -21.03
CA GLU A 47 14.16 3.63 -21.84
C GLU A 47 13.84 4.95 -21.11
N ALA A 48 13.62 6.01 -21.89
CA ALA A 48 13.12 7.32 -21.44
C ALA A 48 13.92 7.99 -20.30
N GLY A 49 15.16 7.56 -20.03
CA GLY A 49 15.97 8.07 -18.93
C GLY A 49 15.40 7.78 -17.53
N LEU A 50 14.47 6.82 -17.42
CA LEU A 50 13.78 6.49 -16.17
C LEU A 50 14.33 5.19 -15.57
N ARG A 51 14.61 5.21 -14.27
CA ARG A 51 15.11 4.07 -13.49
C ARG A 51 14.22 3.81 -12.27
N LEU A 52 13.79 2.56 -12.08
CA LEU A 52 12.75 2.15 -11.11
C LEU A 52 13.16 1.01 -10.16
N ASP A 53 14.42 0.55 -10.22
CA ASP A 53 14.95 -0.52 -9.38
C ASP A 53 15.55 -0.04 -8.04
N THR A 54 15.47 1.25 -7.73
CA THR A 54 16.05 1.90 -6.55
C THR A 54 15.03 2.27 -5.49
#